data_AF-A0A434LKU2-F1
#
_entry.id   AF-A0A434LKU2-F1
#
_cell.length_a   1.000
_cell.length_b   1.000
_cell.length_c   1.000
_cell.angle_alpha   90.00
_cell.angle_beta   90.00
_cell.angle_gamma   90.00
#
_symmetry.space_group_name_H-M   'P 1'
#
loop_
_entity.id
_entity.type
_entity.pdbx_description
1 polymer ?
#
loop_
_entity_poly.entity_id
_entity_poly.type
_entity_poly.pdbx_seq_one_letter_code
_entity_poly.pdbx_strand_id
1 'polypeptide(L)' 'MRLEGRLAMMAAVAVLVSVAFMTIGLRGNLAFVIELRALRLAAMVLVGVAVAVSTVVFQTVCANRIITPSIMGLD' A
#
# COMPACT_ATOMS: atom_id res chain seq x y z
N MET A 1 -22.33 8.16 2.88
CA MET A 1 -22.87 7.36 1.75
C MET A 1 -22.00 7.34 0.48
N ARG A 2 -21.86 8.41 -0.34
CA ARG A 2 -21.04 8.32 -1.59
C ARG A 2 -19.52 8.14 -1.38
N LEU A 3 -18.95 8.69 -0.31
CA LEU A 3 -17.52 8.52 0.00
C LEU A 3 -17.19 7.10 0.51
N GLU A 4 -18.04 6.55 1.37
CA GLU A 4 -17.87 5.20 1.91
C GLU A 4 -17.87 4.16 0.79
N GLY A 5 -18.75 4.33 -0.20
CA GLY A 5 -18.78 3.48 -1.39
C GLY A 5 -17.50 3.56 -2.22
N ARG A 6 -16.88 4.74 -2.36
CA ARG A 6 -15.61 4.90 -3.10
C ARG A 6 -14.43 4.27 -2.36
N LEU A 7 -14.34 4.48 -1.05
CA LEU A 7 -13.30 3.88 -0.22
C LEU A 7 -13.42 2.36 -0.21
N ALA A 8 -14.64 1.84 -0.03
CA ALA A 8 -14.93 0.41 -0.09
C ALA A 8 -14.57 -0.17 -1.47
N MET A 9 -14.88 0.53 -2.57
CA MET A 9 -14.52 0.10 -3.92
C MET A 9 -12.99 0.02 -4.09
N MET A 10 -12.24 1.04 -3.65
CA MET A 10 -10.77 1.02 -3.76
C MET A 10 -10.14 -0.08 -2.89
N ALA A 11 -10.65 -0.29 -1.68
CA ALA A 11 -10.23 -1.39 -0.82
C ALA A 11 -10.51 -2.76 -1.47
N ALA A 12 -11.69 -2.94 -2.07
CA ALA A 12 -12.06 -4.18 -2.76
C ALA A 12 -11.15 -4.46 -3.96
N VAL A 13 -10.85 -3.44 -4.77
CA VAL A 13 -9.90 -3.57 -5.90
C VAL A 13 -8.50 -3.92 -5.41
N ALA A 14 -8.01 -3.29 -4.35
CA ALA A 14 -6.69 -3.58 -3.78
C ALA A 14 -6.58 -5.03 -3.29
N VAL A 15 -7.61 -5.54 -2.59
CA VAL A 15 -7.67 -6.94 -2.16
C VAL A 15 -7.69 -7.88 -3.36
N LEU A 16 -8.51 -7.59 -4.38
CA LEU A 16 -8.62 -8.42 -5.57
C LEU A 16 -7.28 -8.54 -6.32
N VAL A 17 -6.56 -7.43 -6.49
CA VAL A 17 -5.23 -7.43 -7.11
C VAL A 17 -4.20 -8.16 -6.24
N SER A 18 -4.27 -8.03 -4.91
CA SER A 18 -3.37 -8.74 -3.99
C SER A 18 -3.56 -10.27 -4.09
N VAL A 19 -4.82 -10.72 -4.17
CA VAL A 19 -5.13 -12.15 -4.37
C VAL A 19 -4.64 -12.62 -5.74
N ALA A 20 -4.87 -11.84 -6.81
CA ALA A 20 -4.35 -12.16 -8.13
C ALA A 20 -2.81 -12.26 -8.16
N PHE A 21 -2.12 -11.37 -7.44
CA PHE A 21 -0.66 -11.42 -7.30
C PHE A 21 -0.19 -12.68 -6.57
N MET A 22 -0.95 -13.17 -5.58
CA MET A 22 -0.63 -14.42 -4.90
C MET A 22 -0.87 -15.66 -5.78
N THR A 23 -1.90 -15.66 -6.65
CA THR A 23 -2.34 -16.87 -7.37
C THR A 23 -1.81 -17.01 -8.80
N ILE A 24 -1.52 -15.91 -9.51
CA ILE A 24 -1.12 -15.99 -10.93
C ILE A 24 0.32 -16.53 -11.07
N GLY A 25 0.49 -17.52 -11.95
CA GLY A 25 1.81 -18.03 -12.36
C GLY A 25 2.53 -18.91 -11.32
N LEU A 26 1.79 -19.59 -10.45
CA LEU A 26 2.33 -20.60 -9.53
C LEU A 26 2.99 -21.74 -10.32
N ARG A 27 4.33 -21.74 -10.37
CA ARG A 27 5.18 -22.79 -10.93
C ARG A 27 6.33 -23.08 -9.96
N GLY A 28 6.61 -24.35 -9.69
CA GLY A 28 7.68 -24.77 -8.75
C GLY A 28 7.18 -25.04 -7.32
N ASN A 29 8.03 -24.81 -6.31
CA ASN A 29 7.68 -25.02 -4.90
C ASN A 29 6.69 -23.96 -4.40
N LEU A 30 5.41 -24.33 -4.36
CA LEU A 30 4.28 -23.47 -4.03
C LEU A 30 4.44 -22.80 -2.66
N ALA A 31 4.92 -23.52 -1.65
CA ALA A 31 5.10 -22.98 -0.30
C ALA A 31 6.11 -21.83 -0.27
N PHE A 32 7.26 -22.02 -0.92
CA PHE A 32 8.33 -21.03 -0.98
C PHE A 32 7.93 -19.77 -1.78
N VAL A 33 7.25 -19.97 -2.92
CA VAL A 33 6.80 -18.84 -3.76
C VAL A 33 5.73 -18.01 -3.06
N ILE A 34 4.80 -18.66 -2.36
CA ILE A 34 3.74 -17.98 -1.61
C ILE A 34 4.33 -17.21 -0.42
N GLU A 35 5.26 -17.80 0.33
CA GLU A 35 5.91 -17.14 1.47
C GLU A 35 6.66 -15.86 1.04
N LEU A 36 7.45 -15.93 -0.03
CA LEU A 36 8.19 -14.78 -0.54
C LEU A 36 7.25 -13.67 -1.05
N ARG A 37 6.13 -14.04 -1.70
CA ARG A 37 5.12 -13.07 -2.18
C ARG A 37 4.36 -12.44 -1.01
N ALA A 38 4.02 -13.22 0.01
CA ALA A 38 3.37 -12.73 1.21
C ALA A 38 4.26 -11.72 1.95
N LEU A 39 5.55 -12.02 2.08
CA LEU A 39 6.53 -11.10 2.68
C LEU A 39 6.63 -9.79 1.87
N ARG A 40 6.68 -9.87 0.54
CA ARG A 40 6.69 -8.69 -0.34
C ARG A 40 5.43 -7.83 -0.20
N LEU A 41 4.26 -8.47 -0.16
CA LEU A 41 3.00 -7.76 0.06
C LEU A 41 2.97 -7.08 1.44
N ALA A 42 3.40 -7.78 2.49
CA ALA A 42 3.47 -7.22 3.84
C ALA A 42 4.42 -6.00 3.91
N ALA A 43 5.58 -6.09 3.24
CA ALA A 43 6.53 -4.98 3.15
C ALA A 43 5.92 -3.77 2.41
N MET A 44 5.25 -3.98 1.28
CA MET A 44 4.58 -2.90 0.54
C MET A 44 3.48 -2.22 1.37
N VAL A 45 2.68 -2.98 2.11
CA VAL A 45 1.64 -2.43 2.99
C VAL A 45 2.27 -1.61 4.13
N LEU A 46 3.32 -2.15 4.77
CA LEU A 46 4.01 -1.46 5.85
C LEU A 46 4.60 -0.12 5.39
N VAL A 47 5.31 -0.12 4.25
CA VAL A 47 5.88 1.09 3.66
C VAL A 47 4.78 2.08 3.28
N GLY A 48 3.70 1.63 2.65
CA GLY A 48 2.57 2.50 2.31
C GLY A 48 1.95 3.19 3.52
N VAL A 49 1.77 2.48 4.63
CA VAL A 49 1.30 3.07 5.90
C VAL A 49 2.30 4.07 6.45
N ALA A 50 3.59 3.74 6.47
CA ALA A 50 4.64 4.63 6.95
C ALA A 50 4.69 5.95 6.14
N VAL A 51 4.58 5.87 4.81
CA VAL A 51 4.56 7.04 3.92
C VAL A 51 3.30 7.89 4.14
N ALA A 52 2.13 7.26 4.33
CA ALA A 52 0.90 7.98 4.63
C ALA A 52 1.00 8.74 5.96
N VAL A 53 1.53 8.10 7.01
CA VAL A 53 1.76 8.73 8.32
C VAL A 53 2.77 9.86 8.21
N SER A 54 3.90 9.63 7.52
CA SER A 54 4.93 10.65 7.29
C SER A 54 4.33 11.87 6.59
N THR A 55 3.48 11.67 5.59
CA THR A 55 2.78 12.76 4.89
C THR A 55 1.90 13.58 5.83
N VAL A 56 1.06 12.96 6.64
CA VAL A 56 0.16 13.68 7.56
C VAL A 56 0.96 14.43 8.62
N VAL A 57 2.01 13.81 9.18
CA VAL A 57 2.89 14.45 10.17
C VAL A 57 3.59 15.65 9.56
N PHE A 58 4.16 15.51 8.36
CA PHE A 58 4.88 16.59 7.69
C PHE A 58 3.95 17.77 7.35
N GLN A 59 2.77 17.47 6.83
CA GLN A 59 1.74 18.47 6.54
C GLN A 59 1.29 19.21 7.81
N THR A 60 1.25 18.50 8.95
CA THR A 60 0.89 19.08 10.26
C THR A 60 1.99 20.00 10.78
N VAL A 61 3.26 19.56 10.75
CA VAL A 61 4.41 20.35 11.24
C VAL A 61 4.65 21.59 10.40
N CYS A 62 4.56 21.47 9.07
CA CYS A 62 4.75 22.61 8.16
C CYS A 62 3.50 23.50 8.02
N ALA A 63 2.38 23.14 8.66
CA ALA A 63 1.08 23.78 8.48
C ALA A 63 0.70 23.96 6.98
N ASN A 64 1.09 23.00 6.14
CA ASN A 64 0.89 23.07 4.69
C ASN A 64 0.42 21.72 4.15
N ARG A 65 -0.76 21.70 3.52
CA ARG A 65 -1.36 20.49 2.94
C ARG A 65 -0.75 20.05 1.61
N ILE A 66 0.10 20.86 0.98
CA ILE A 66 0.65 20.56 -0.35
C ILE A 66 1.97 19.78 -0.24
N ILE A 67 2.72 19.97 0.84
CA ILE A 67 4.06 19.36 0.96
C ILE A 67 3.94 17.91 1.41
N THR A 68 4.60 17.01 0.69
CA THR A 68 4.83 15.63 1.08
C THR A 68 6.34 15.39 1.16
N PRO A 69 6.81 14.43 1.99
CA PRO A 69 8.23 14.12 2.10
C PRO A 69 8.87 13.82 0.72
N SER A 70 8.17 13.09 -0.15
CA SER A 70 8.65 12.76 -1.49
C SER A 70 8.82 13.99 -2.40
N ILE A 71 8.02 15.06 -2.24
CA ILE A 71 8.20 16.33 -2.97
C ILE A 71 9.46 17.08 -2.52
N MET A 72 9.88 16.92 -1.26
CA MET A 72 11.13 17.50 -0.75
C MET A 72 12.37 16.65 -1.05
N GLY A 73 12.21 15.43 -1.57
CA GLY A 73 13.31 14.50 -1.82
C GLY A 73 13.74 13.70 -0.59
N LEU A 74 12.82 13.45 0.34
CA LEU A 74 13.02 12.66 1.57
C LEU A 74 12.47 11.22 1.48
N ASP A 75 11.94 10.81 0.32
CA ASP A 75 11.50 9.43 0.00
C ASP A 75 12.69 8.56 -0.42
#